data_AF-A0A852TM64-F1
#
_entry.id   AF-A0A852TM64-F1
#
_cell.length_a   1.000
_cell.length_b   1.000
_cell.length_c   1.000
_cell.angle_alpha   90.00
_cell.angle_beta   90.00
_cell.angle_gamma   90.00
#
_symmetry.space_group_name_H-M   'P 1'
#
loop_
_entity.id
_entity.type
_entity.pdbx_description
1 polymer ?
#
loop_
_entity_poly.entity_id
_entity_poly.type
_entity_poly.pdbx_seq_one_letter_code
_entity_poly.pdbx_strand_id
1 'polypeptide(L)'
;MPGFTGTTNGEWQSQSFDLSEYKGQNIKLRLRYATDWGTSHIGFFADNLKVVADGATIVEDGAESSTSPFAFNGFTKMDGNKLTDHYYLLEWRNHKGVDEGLAHIARGESLMSYDGGLVVWYVDDSYTDNWTGVHPGDGYLGVVDAHLGSSLKWNTGVEASTRYHIADAAFGLNPTSELNLNYPGVQTLFGPSQPAVSLFDDSNSFLNTFMPDAGRNIGNFGLKVRVNGQAKDKSVGSIVIYK
;
A
#
# COMPACT_ATOMS: atom_id res chain seq x y z
N MET A 1 -27.25 4.43 -13.74
CA MET A 1 -27.19 5.83 -14.18
C MET A 1 -26.41 5.84 -15.48
N PRO A 2 -26.97 6.31 -16.61
CA PRO A 2 -26.19 6.49 -17.84
C PRO A 2 -25.03 7.46 -17.56
N GLY A 3 -23.84 7.14 -18.05
CA GLY A 3 -22.63 7.92 -17.80
C GLY A 3 -21.39 7.21 -18.34
N PHE A 4 -20.23 7.83 -18.17
CA PHE A 4 -18.96 7.22 -18.54
C PHE A 4 -18.54 6.15 -17.52
N THR A 5 -18.03 5.04 -18.03
CA THR A 5 -17.37 3.98 -17.26
C THR A 5 -16.14 3.49 -18.03
N GLY A 6 -15.13 2.99 -17.33
CA GLY A 6 -13.88 2.51 -17.95
C GLY A 6 -12.74 3.52 -17.86
N THR A 7 -11.77 3.39 -18.75
CA THR A 7 -10.54 4.19 -18.77
C THR A 7 -10.25 4.71 -20.18
N THR A 8 -9.64 5.90 -20.27
CA THR A 8 -9.09 6.44 -21.52
C THR A 8 -7.61 6.07 -21.71
N ASN A 9 -7.04 5.24 -20.81
CA ASN A 9 -5.62 4.92 -20.74
C ASN A 9 -4.72 6.16 -20.58
N GLY A 10 -5.21 7.17 -19.86
CA GLY A 10 -4.47 8.41 -19.61
C GLY A 10 -4.59 9.46 -20.72
N GLU A 11 -5.31 9.15 -21.80
CA GLU A 11 -5.52 10.07 -22.93
C GLU A 11 -6.73 10.99 -22.70
N TRP A 12 -6.66 12.22 -23.22
CA TRP A 12 -7.80 13.12 -23.27
C TRP A 12 -8.74 12.75 -24.43
N GLN A 13 -10.05 12.69 -24.15
CA GLN A 13 -11.07 12.42 -25.17
C GLN A 13 -12.08 13.55 -25.27
N SER A 14 -12.26 14.09 -26.48
CA SER A 14 -13.28 15.10 -26.75
C SER A 14 -14.68 14.52 -26.63
N GLN A 15 -15.54 15.20 -25.87
CA GLN A 15 -16.94 14.83 -25.69
C GLN A 15 -17.85 16.00 -26.10
N SER A 16 -18.97 15.69 -26.75
CA SER A 16 -19.97 16.67 -27.17
C SER A 16 -21.36 16.13 -26.91
N PHE A 17 -22.23 16.98 -26.36
CA PHE A 17 -23.59 16.64 -26.01
C PHE A 17 -24.52 17.70 -26.60
N ASP A 18 -25.54 17.25 -27.34
CA ASP A 18 -26.55 18.16 -27.87
C ASP A 18 -27.51 18.58 -26.75
N LEU A 19 -27.68 19.89 -26.59
CA LEU A 19 -28.57 20.50 -25.60
C LEU A 19 -29.84 21.09 -26.25
N SER A 20 -30.05 20.86 -27.54
CA SER A 20 -31.15 21.48 -28.32
C SER A 20 -32.55 21.17 -27.76
N GLU A 21 -32.72 20.03 -27.07
CA GLU A 21 -33.98 19.67 -26.41
C GLU A 21 -34.39 20.67 -25.30
N TYR A 22 -33.44 21.44 -24.76
CA TYR A 22 -33.67 22.43 -23.70
C TYR A 22 -33.85 23.86 -24.22
N LYS A 23 -34.01 24.06 -25.52
CA LYS A 23 -34.15 25.40 -26.11
C LYS A 23 -35.29 26.20 -25.46
N GLY A 24 -34.99 27.44 -25.06
CA GLY A 24 -35.95 28.33 -24.38
C GLY A 24 -36.13 28.06 -22.89
N GLN A 25 -35.40 27.09 -22.32
CA GLN A 25 -35.42 26.78 -20.89
C GLN A 25 -34.16 27.28 -20.19
N ASN A 26 -34.28 27.61 -18.91
CA ASN A 26 -33.13 27.84 -18.04
C ASN A 26 -32.69 26.50 -17.43
N ILE A 27 -31.50 26.03 -17.80
CA ILE A 27 -30.95 24.76 -17.31
C ILE A 27 -29.69 24.96 -16.47
N LYS A 28 -29.33 23.94 -15.69
CA LYS A 28 -28.03 23.82 -15.04
C LYS A 28 -27.35 22.56 -15.54
N LEU A 29 -26.08 22.67 -15.88
CA LEU A 29 -25.23 21.52 -16.20
C LEU A 29 -24.47 21.09 -14.95
N ARG A 30 -24.30 19.77 -14.77
CA ARG A 30 -23.55 19.21 -13.65
C ARG A 30 -22.76 18.00 -14.11
N LEU A 31 -21.45 18.04 -13.87
CA LEU A 31 -20.61 16.85 -13.89
C LEU A 31 -20.73 16.15 -12.54
N ARG A 32 -20.95 14.83 -12.56
CA ARG A 32 -21.10 14.02 -11.35
C ARG A 32 -20.19 12.81 -11.44
N TYR A 33 -19.27 12.70 -10.50
CA TYR A 33 -18.49 11.50 -10.25
C TYR A 33 -19.11 10.72 -9.09
N ALA A 34 -19.26 9.40 -9.25
CA ALA A 34 -19.86 8.52 -8.25
C ALA A 34 -19.11 7.19 -8.24
N THR A 35 -18.72 6.75 -7.04
CA THR A 35 -17.98 5.51 -6.80
C THR A 35 -18.83 4.53 -5.99
N ASP A 36 -18.50 3.25 -6.07
CA ASP A 36 -18.96 2.24 -5.13
C ASP A 36 -17.90 2.00 -4.04
N TRP A 37 -18.10 0.97 -3.20
CA TRP A 37 -17.21 0.62 -2.10
C TRP A 37 -16.12 -0.39 -2.50
N GLY A 38 -16.10 -0.84 -3.75
CA GLY A 38 -15.24 -1.93 -4.22
C GLY A 38 -13.82 -1.48 -4.53
N THR A 39 -13.64 -0.71 -5.61
CA THR A 39 -12.31 -0.31 -6.10
C THR A 39 -12.27 1.17 -6.45
N SER A 40 -11.10 1.78 -6.24
CA SER A 40 -10.83 3.16 -6.63
C SER A 40 -9.81 3.20 -7.76
N HIS A 41 -10.05 4.07 -8.74
CA HIS A 41 -9.12 4.36 -9.83
C HIS A 41 -8.79 5.85 -9.83
N ILE A 42 -7.96 6.30 -10.78
CA ILE A 42 -7.47 7.70 -10.85
C ILE A 42 -8.59 8.76 -10.81
N GLY A 43 -9.79 8.41 -11.27
CA GLY A 43 -10.98 9.24 -11.20
C GLY A 43 -11.38 9.83 -12.55
N PHE A 44 -12.09 10.95 -12.50
CA PHE A 44 -12.62 11.64 -13.68
C PHE A 44 -12.12 13.08 -13.72
N PHE A 45 -11.54 13.46 -14.86
CA PHE A 45 -11.03 14.79 -15.13
C PHE A 45 -11.78 15.38 -16.33
N ALA A 46 -12.00 16.68 -16.29
CA ALA A 46 -12.64 17.43 -17.37
C ALA A 46 -11.92 18.76 -17.53
N ASP A 47 -11.69 19.13 -18.79
CA ASP A 47 -11.01 20.36 -19.15
C ASP A 47 -11.58 20.90 -20.48
N ASN A 48 -11.30 22.17 -20.79
CA ASN A 48 -11.77 22.88 -21.97
C ASN A 48 -13.30 22.82 -22.15
N LEU A 49 -14.02 23.06 -21.05
CA LEU A 49 -15.47 23.03 -21.03
C LEU A 49 -16.03 24.21 -21.81
N LYS A 50 -16.86 23.93 -22.81
CA LYS A 50 -17.45 24.93 -23.70
C LYS A 50 -18.93 24.69 -23.90
N VAL A 51 -19.73 25.74 -23.75
CA VAL A 51 -21.17 25.72 -24.07
C VAL A 51 -21.44 26.74 -25.17
N VAL A 52 -22.06 26.29 -26.26
CA VAL A 52 -22.43 27.11 -27.41
C VAL A 52 -23.95 27.13 -27.53
N ALA A 53 -24.53 28.31 -27.65
CA ALA A 53 -25.95 28.52 -27.91
C ALA A 53 -26.11 29.52 -29.06
N ASP A 54 -27.00 29.21 -30.02
CA ASP A 54 -27.28 30.04 -31.19
C ASP A 54 -26.01 30.50 -31.96
N GLY A 55 -24.99 29.63 -32.01
CA GLY A 55 -23.71 29.89 -32.67
C GLY A 55 -22.69 30.70 -31.86
N ALA A 56 -23.02 31.12 -30.63
CA ALA A 56 -22.12 31.87 -29.76
C ALA A 56 -21.67 31.04 -28.54
N THR A 57 -20.39 31.15 -28.17
CA THR A 57 -19.88 30.61 -26.91
C THR A 57 -20.44 31.42 -25.74
N ILE A 58 -21.16 30.77 -24.83
CA ILE A 58 -21.74 31.40 -23.64
C ILE A 58 -21.04 30.98 -22.34
N VAL A 59 -20.33 29.85 -22.36
CA VAL A 59 -19.46 29.38 -21.27
C VAL A 59 -18.19 28.83 -21.89
N GLU A 60 -17.04 29.21 -21.33
CA GLU A 60 -15.73 28.69 -21.66
C GLU A 60 -14.89 28.64 -20.39
N ASP A 61 -14.42 27.44 -20.01
CA ASP A 61 -13.59 27.23 -18.82
C ASP A 61 -12.56 26.13 -19.09
N GLY A 62 -11.30 26.54 -19.23
CA GLY A 62 -10.13 25.64 -19.31
C GLY A 62 -9.41 25.48 -17.97
N ALA A 63 -10.10 25.74 -16.86
CA ALA A 63 -9.59 25.66 -15.48
C ALA A 63 -8.44 26.61 -15.09
N GLU A 64 -7.83 27.37 -16.02
CA GLU A 64 -6.67 28.24 -15.71
C GLU A 64 -7.00 29.55 -15.00
N SER A 65 -8.25 30.03 -15.11
CA SER A 65 -8.66 31.27 -14.46
C SER A 65 -8.78 31.09 -12.93
N SER A 66 -8.51 32.13 -12.14
CA SER A 66 -8.77 32.09 -10.69
C SER A 66 -10.26 31.98 -10.36
N THR A 67 -11.13 32.34 -11.31
CA THR A 67 -12.59 32.20 -11.22
C THR A 67 -13.08 31.12 -12.17
N SER A 68 -14.19 30.46 -11.83
CA SER A 68 -14.85 29.49 -12.70
C SER A 68 -16.35 29.78 -12.76
N PRO A 69 -17.01 29.60 -13.92
CA PRO A 69 -18.46 29.61 -14.02
C PRO A 69 -19.12 28.40 -13.33
N PHE A 70 -18.35 27.36 -12.97
CA PHE A 70 -18.85 26.19 -12.26
C PHE A 70 -18.71 26.34 -10.75
N ALA A 71 -19.76 25.93 -10.03
CA ALA A 71 -19.69 25.74 -8.60
C ALA A 71 -19.11 24.35 -8.28
N PHE A 72 -18.07 24.31 -7.46
CA PHE A 72 -17.43 23.07 -7.06
C PHE A 72 -18.08 22.46 -5.81
N ASN A 73 -18.38 21.17 -5.88
CA ASN A 73 -18.81 20.36 -4.74
C ASN A 73 -18.14 18.97 -4.85
N GLY A 74 -17.03 18.78 -4.15
CA GLY A 74 -16.16 17.60 -4.23
C GLY A 74 -15.09 17.70 -5.32
N PHE A 75 -15.42 18.22 -6.51
CA PHE A 75 -14.41 18.53 -7.54
C PHE A 75 -13.49 19.66 -7.09
N THR A 76 -12.22 19.59 -7.51
CA THR A 76 -11.22 20.64 -7.29
C THR A 76 -10.45 20.89 -8.58
N LYS A 77 -9.84 22.06 -8.71
CA LYS A 77 -8.79 22.28 -9.70
C LYS A 77 -7.55 21.50 -9.26
N MET A 78 -6.90 20.81 -10.20
CA MET A 78 -5.74 19.98 -9.94
C MET A 78 -4.67 20.26 -11.00
N ASP A 79 -3.42 20.34 -10.57
CA ASP A 79 -2.24 20.62 -11.40
C ASP A 79 -1.58 19.34 -11.95
N GLY A 80 -2.29 18.21 -11.86
CA GLY A 80 -1.80 16.88 -12.17
C GLY A 80 -1.17 16.13 -10.99
N ASN A 81 -0.98 16.77 -9.83
CA ASN A 81 -0.38 16.14 -8.66
C ASN A 81 -1.40 15.91 -7.55
N LYS A 82 -1.22 14.81 -6.82
CA LYS A 82 -1.95 14.50 -5.59
C LYS A 82 -0.92 14.21 -4.50
N LEU A 83 -0.95 15.02 -3.46
CA LEU A 83 -0.23 14.72 -2.22
C LEU A 83 -1.09 13.82 -1.35
N THR A 84 -0.48 12.79 -0.78
CA THR A 84 -1.12 11.85 0.14
C THR A 84 -0.27 11.69 1.38
N ASP A 85 -0.92 11.36 2.48
CA ASP A 85 -0.22 11.03 3.71
C ASP A 85 0.40 9.64 3.59
N HIS A 86 1.53 9.48 4.28
CA HIS A 86 2.21 8.21 4.42
C HIS A 86 3.02 8.28 5.71
N TYR A 87 3.12 7.16 6.43
CA TYR A 87 3.70 7.15 7.77
C TYR A 87 4.12 5.75 8.20
N TYR A 88 4.97 5.70 9.23
CA TYR A 88 5.35 4.45 9.88
C TYR A 88 4.51 4.21 11.13
N LEU A 89 4.09 2.96 11.34
CA LEU A 89 3.60 2.50 12.64
C LEU A 89 4.67 1.61 13.26
N LEU A 90 4.99 1.88 14.52
CA LEU A 90 6.00 1.14 15.29
C LEU A 90 5.27 0.43 16.43
N GLU A 91 5.24 -0.90 16.40
CA GLU A 91 4.62 -1.70 17.45
C GLU A 91 5.58 -2.74 18.02
N TRP A 92 5.42 -3.07 19.30
CA TRP A 92 6.17 -4.14 19.94
C TRP A 92 5.29 -5.38 20.07
N ARG A 93 5.66 -6.46 19.39
CA ARG A 93 4.92 -7.73 19.37
C ARG A 93 5.67 -8.80 20.15
N ASN A 94 4.94 -9.65 20.86
CA ASN A 94 5.49 -10.76 21.64
C ASN A 94 4.49 -11.92 21.68
N HIS A 95 4.81 -13.03 22.32
CA HIS A 95 3.92 -14.20 22.40
C HIS A 95 3.14 -14.22 23.71
N LYS A 96 2.41 -13.14 24.02
CA LYS A 96 1.53 -13.05 25.19
C LYS A 96 0.10 -12.69 24.81
N GLY A 97 -0.87 -13.25 25.52
CA GLY A 97 -2.29 -12.95 25.27
C GLY A 97 -2.70 -13.41 23.87
N VAL A 98 -3.38 -12.54 23.11
CA VAL A 98 -3.84 -12.89 21.75
C VAL A 98 -2.67 -13.25 20.83
N ASP A 99 -1.51 -12.64 21.02
CA ASP A 99 -0.33 -12.89 20.19
C ASP A 99 0.41 -14.19 20.54
N GLU A 100 -0.03 -14.97 21.54
CA GLU A 100 0.43 -16.36 21.72
C GLU A 100 0.20 -17.19 20.45
N GLY A 101 -0.83 -16.86 19.67
CA GLY A 101 -1.09 -17.48 18.36
C GLY A 101 0.03 -17.28 17.34
N LEU A 102 0.84 -16.22 17.46
CA LEU A 102 1.97 -15.99 16.56
C LEU A 102 3.07 -17.05 16.71
N ALA A 103 3.15 -17.75 17.85
CA ALA A 103 4.10 -18.85 18.07
C ALA A 103 3.55 -20.24 17.72
N HIS A 104 2.25 -20.35 17.42
CA HIS A 104 1.54 -21.64 17.34
C HIS A 104 0.79 -21.78 16.01
N ILE A 105 1.47 -21.46 14.91
CA ILE A 105 0.86 -21.51 13.57
C ILE A 105 1.09 -22.90 12.97
N ALA A 106 0.05 -23.73 12.97
CA ALA A 106 0.09 -25.06 12.37
C ALA A 106 0.37 -25.01 10.85
N ARG A 107 1.36 -25.79 10.40
CA ARG A 107 1.79 -25.94 9.01
C ARG A 107 2.20 -27.40 8.77
N GLY A 108 1.27 -28.21 8.26
CA GLY A 108 1.48 -29.66 8.14
C GLY A 108 1.65 -30.30 9.52
N GLU A 109 2.71 -31.08 9.71
CA GLU A 109 3.09 -31.66 11.01
C GLU A 109 4.06 -30.77 11.82
N SER A 110 4.32 -29.55 11.35
CA SER A 110 5.17 -28.57 12.03
C SER A 110 4.37 -27.42 12.64
N LEU A 111 5.01 -26.71 13.58
CA LEU A 111 4.60 -25.39 14.02
C LEU A 111 5.55 -24.33 13.46
N MET A 112 4.98 -23.23 13.02
CA MET A 112 5.68 -22.01 12.61
C MET A 112 5.44 -20.92 13.66
N SER A 113 6.46 -20.07 13.87
CA SER A 113 6.36 -18.86 14.67
C SER A 113 6.63 -17.62 13.80
N TYR A 114 5.93 -16.51 14.06
CA TYR A 114 6.45 -15.18 13.76
C TYR A 114 7.29 -14.70 14.93
N ASP A 115 8.41 -14.02 14.64
CA ASP A 115 9.27 -13.50 15.68
C ASP A 115 8.68 -12.28 16.41
N GLY A 116 9.00 -12.16 17.70
CA GLY A 116 8.62 -11.03 18.53
C GLY A 116 9.71 -9.97 18.59
N GLY A 117 9.32 -8.70 18.63
CA GLY A 117 10.21 -7.54 18.62
C GLY A 117 9.48 -6.29 18.15
N LEU A 118 10.24 -5.32 17.66
CA LEU A 118 9.72 -4.14 16.99
C LEU A 118 9.28 -4.52 15.58
N VAL A 119 7.99 -4.43 15.28
CA VAL A 119 7.47 -4.53 13.92
C VAL A 119 7.29 -3.11 13.39
N VAL A 120 7.91 -2.85 12.23
CA VAL A 120 7.79 -1.59 11.51
C VAL A 120 6.80 -1.79 10.37
N TRP A 121 5.71 -1.03 10.37
CA TRP A 121 4.76 -0.98 9.28
C TRP A 121 4.96 0.32 8.50
N TYR A 122 4.79 0.26 7.20
CA TYR A 122 4.68 1.44 6.34
C TYR A 122 3.27 1.52 5.77
N VAL A 123 2.64 2.68 5.97
CA VAL A 123 1.30 3.03 5.49
C VAL A 123 1.44 4.07 4.39
N ASP A 124 0.73 3.87 3.29
CA ASP A 124 0.75 4.76 2.13
C ASP A 124 -0.67 5.02 1.60
N ASP A 125 -1.22 6.19 1.90
CA ASP A 125 -2.59 6.57 1.50
C ASP A 125 -2.72 6.92 0.01
N SER A 126 -1.64 6.79 -0.78
CA SER A 126 -1.73 6.81 -2.24
C SER A 126 -2.36 5.54 -2.81
N TYR A 127 -2.33 4.43 -2.06
CA TYR A 127 -2.93 3.16 -2.42
C TYR A 127 -4.21 2.90 -1.64
N THR A 128 -5.17 2.22 -2.26
CA THR A 128 -6.43 1.78 -1.61
C THR A 128 -6.50 0.26 -1.42
N ASP A 129 -5.45 -0.45 -1.80
CA ASP A 129 -5.37 -1.91 -1.83
C ASP A 129 -3.95 -2.39 -1.52
N ASN A 130 -3.77 -3.71 -1.42
CA ASN A 130 -2.48 -4.38 -1.20
C ASN A 130 -2.25 -5.47 -2.26
N TRP A 131 -2.54 -5.18 -3.53
CA TRP A 131 -2.33 -6.12 -4.64
C TRP A 131 -0.87 -6.19 -5.07
N THR A 132 -0.02 -6.76 -4.21
CA THR A 132 1.43 -6.85 -4.42
C THR A 132 1.84 -7.61 -5.68
N GLY A 133 0.98 -8.46 -6.26
CA GLY A 133 1.26 -9.08 -7.57
C GLY A 133 1.13 -8.12 -8.76
N VAL A 134 0.45 -6.97 -8.58
CA VAL A 134 0.32 -5.90 -9.59
C VAL A 134 1.38 -4.82 -9.36
N HIS A 135 1.61 -4.46 -8.08
CA HIS A 135 2.59 -3.45 -7.67
C HIS A 135 3.51 -3.99 -6.55
N PRO A 136 4.48 -4.86 -6.87
CA PRO A 136 5.32 -5.48 -5.85
C PRO A 136 6.10 -4.47 -5.01
N GLY A 137 6.05 -4.64 -3.68
CA GLY A 137 6.63 -3.72 -2.72
C GLY A 137 5.70 -2.58 -2.29
N ASP A 138 4.68 -2.25 -3.08
CA ASP A 138 3.76 -1.15 -2.80
C ASP A 138 2.41 -1.64 -2.23
N GLY A 139 1.53 -0.70 -1.90
CA GLY A 139 0.20 -0.97 -1.33
C GLY A 139 -0.11 -0.09 -0.12
N TYR A 140 -1.37 -0.08 0.32
CA TYR A 140 -1.88 0.74 1.40
C TYR A 140 -1.16 0.51 2.74
N LEU A 141 -0.86 -0.75 3.07
CA LEU A 141 -0.23 -1.12 4.36
C LEU A 141 0.65 -2.35 4.17
N GLY A 142 1.90 -2.30 4.63
CA GLY A 142 2.79 -3.45 4.64
C GLY A 142 3.81 -3.43 5.76
N VAL A 143 4.21 -4.63 6.21
CA VAL A 143 5.32 -4.80 7.16
C VAL A 143 6.65 -4.63 6.44
N VAL A 144 7.60 -3.98 7.10
CA VAL A 144 9.00 -3.91 6.68
C VAL A 144 9.75 -5.09 7.30
N ASP A 145 10.38 -5.91 6.47
CA ASP A 145 11.12 -7.10 6.89
C ASP A 145 12.56 -6.76 7.30
N ALA A 146 12.93 -7.07 8.54
CA ALA A 146 14.27 -6.87 9.08
C ALA A 146 15.33 -7.79 8.45
N HIS A 147 14.97 -8.96 7.91
CA HIS A 147 15.89 -10.02 7.50
C HIS A 147 15.73 -10.40 6.02
N LEU A 148 15.88 -9.40 5.15
CA LEU A 148 15.85 -9.56 3.71
C LEU A 148 16.94 -10.53 3.23
N GLY A 149 16.59 -11.40 2.28
CA GLY A 149 17.57 -12.24 1.57
C GLY A 149 17.47 -13.75 1.84
N SER A 150 16.46 -14.19 2.59
CA SER A 150 16.11 -15.61 2.66
C SER A 150 15.42 -16.02 1.34
N SER A 151 16.18 -16.64 0.43
CA SER A 151 15.63 -17.27 -0.79
C SER A 151 14.90 -18.57 -0.47
N LEU A 152 13.76 -18.45 0.22
CA LEU A 152 12.97 -19.57 0.70
C LEU A 152 12.32 -20.31 -0.47
N LYS A 153 12.74 -21.56 -0.67
CA LYS A 153 12.14 -22.48 -1.64
C LYS A 153 11.70 -23.75 -0.94
N TRP A 154 10.53 -24.24 -1.33
CA TRP A 154 10.12 -25.61 -1.01
C TRP A 154 11.12 -26.59 -1.61
N ASN A 155 11.23 -27.77 -1.01
CA ASN A 155 12.03 -28.88 -1.58
C ASN A 155 11.58 -29.31 -2.99
N THR A 156 10.39 -28.89 -3.44
CA THR A 156 9.88 -29.05 -4.80
C THR A 156 10.49 -28.05 -5.80
N GLY A 157 11.22 -27.04 -5.33
CA GLY A 157 11.82 -25.97 -6.14
C GLY A 157 10.94 -24.73 -6.31
N VAL A 158 9.68 -24.79 -5.87
CA VAL A 158 8.74 -23.65 -5.89
C VAL A 158 9.10 -22.65 -4.79
N GLU A 159 8.99 -21.36 -5.10
CA GLU A 159 9.25 -20.29 -4.14
C GLU A 159 8.18 -20.24 -3.05
N ALA A 160 8.60 -19.97 -1.81
CA ALA A 160 7.69 -19.87 -0.69
C ALA A 160 6.91 -18.55 -0.75
N SER A 161 5.63 -18.55 -0.35
CA SER A 161 4.83 -17.32 -0.37
C SER A 161 5.25 -16.32 0.72
N THR A 162 4.85 -15.05 0.57
CA THR A 162 5.22 -13.92 1.43
C THR A 162 5.20 -14.22 2.92
N ARG A 163 4.18 -14.94 3.42
CA ARG A 163 4.03 -15.26 4.85
C ARG A 163 5.25 -15.94 5.49
N TYR A 164 6.03 -16.67 4.70
CA TYR A 164 7.24 -17.35 5.19
C TYR A 164 8.46 -16.44 5.18
N HIS A 165 8.52 -15.50 4.23
CA HIS A 165 9.58 -14.50 4.14
C HIS A 165 9.45 -13.45 5.24
N ILE A 166 8.23 -13.01 5.58
CA ILE A 166 8.02 -11.98 6.60
C ILE A 166 7.85 -12.55 8.03
N ALA A 167 8.19 -13.83 8.23
CA ALA A 167 8.05 -14.51 9.52
C ALA A 167 8.98 -13.91 10.59
N ASP A 168 10.16 -13.51 10.15
CA ASP A 168 11.23 -12.91 10.92
C ASP A 168 11.30 -11.39 10.72
N ALA A 169 10.23 -10.74 10.29
CA ALA A 169 10.22 -9.30 10.00
C ALA A 169 10.53 -8.39 11.20
N ALA A 170 10.39 -8.89 12.43
CA ALA A 170 10.58 -8.10 13.65
C ALA A 170 12.05 -7.74 13.89
N PHE A 171 12.31 -6.46 14.15
CA PHE A 171 13.60 -5.95 14.62
C PHE A 171 13.77 -6.25 16.11
N GLY A 172 14.96 -6.70 16.52
CA GLY A 172 15.18 -7.13 17.90
C GLY A 172 16.64 -7.35 18.28
N LEU A 173 16.84 -7.92 19.47
CA LEU A 173 18.16 -8.20 20.05
C LEU A 173 18.48 -9.71 20.10
N ASN A 174 17.57 -10.56 19.61
CA ASN A 174 17.72 -12.02 19.65
C ASN A 174 17.73 -12.56 18.21
N PRO A 175 18.45 -13.66 17.95
CA PRO A 175 18.34 -14.37 16.67
C PRO A 175 16.89 -14.77 16.36
N THR A 176 16.59 -14.91 15.08
CA THR A 176 15.26 -15.27 14.58
C THR A 176 14.94 -16.74 14.85
N SER A 177 13.67 -17.10 14.84
CA SER A 177 13.26 -18.51 14.92
C SER A 177 13.62 -19.25 13.62
N GLU A 178 14.04 -20.51 13.72
CA GLU A 178 14.20 -21.35 12.53
C GLU A 178 12.83 -21.67 11.91
N LEU A 179 12.76 -21.64 10.57
CA LEU A 179 11.62 -22.15 9.83
C LEU A 179 11.89 -23.61 9.41
N ASN A 180 11.10 -24.55 9.92
CA ASN A 180 11.26 -25.97 9.61
C ASN A 180 9.90 -26.66 9.45
N LEU A 181 9.38 -26.60 8.23
CA LEU A 181 8.01 -27.03 7.91
C LEU A 181 8.01 -28.37 7.19
N ASN A 182 7.17 -29.28 7.66
CA ASN A 182 6.93 -30.57 7.04
C ASN A 182 5.45 -30.75 6.71
N TYR A 183 5.15 -30.88 5.42
CA TYR A 183 3.85 -31.34 4.93
C TYR A 183 4.02 -32.78 4.42
N PRO A 184 3.64 -33.80 5.22
CA PRO A 184 3.97 -35.19 4.93
C PRO A 184 3.51 -35.62 3.53
N GLY A 185 4.45 -36.16 2.75
CA GLY A 185 4.19 -36.63 1.39
C GLY A 185 3.96 -35.53 0.34
N VAL A 186 4.06 -34.25 0.72
CA VAL A 186 3.82 -33.11 -0.19
C VAL A 186 5.09 -32.29 -0.37
N GLN A 187 5.60 -31.64 0.69
CA GLN A 187 6.72 -30.70 0.59
C GLN A 187 7.30 -30.35 1.97
N THR A 188 8.55 -29.89 1.98
CA THR A 188 9.21 -29.32 3.15
C THR A 188 9.79 -27.94 2.84
N LEU A 189 9.86 -27.08 3.86
CA LEU A 189 10.48 -25.76 3.77
C LEU A 189 11.43 -25.59 4.95
N PHE A 190 12.67 -25.20 4.65
CA PHE A 190 13.70 -24.93 5.65
C PHE A 190 14.27 -23.54 5.45
N GLY A 191 14.37 -22.78 6.54
CA GLY A 191 15.05 -21.49 6.64
C GLY A 191 15.79 -21.43 7.98
N PRO A 192 17.12 -21.27 7.99
CA PRO A 192 17.89 -21.26 9.23
C PRO A 192 17.59 -20.00 10.05
N SER A 193 17.81 -20.07 11.36
CA SER A 193 17.86 -18.90 12.23
C SER A 193 18.89 -17.88 11.73
N GLN A 194 18.52 -16.60 11.74
CA GLN A 194 19.33 -15.46 11.31
C GLN A 194 19.79 -14.64 12.52
N PRO A 195 20.95 -13.94 12.43
CA PRO A 195 21.37 -13.00 13.46
C PRO A 195 20.37 -11.87 13.67
N ALA A 196 20.31 -11.34 14.90
CA ALA A 196 19.40 -10.25 15.24
C ALA A 196 19.69 -8.97 14.44
N VAL A 197 18.65 -8.36 13.86
CA VAL A 197 18.71 -7.01 13.29
C VAL A 197 17.97 -6.04 14.21
N SER A 198 18.69 -5.07 14.78
CA SER A 198 18.16 -4.13 15.79
C SER A 198 17.92 -2.72 15.28
N LEU A 199 18.31 -2.42 14.05
CA LEU A 199 18.22 -1.09 13.45
C LEU A 199 17.40 -1.16 12.16
N PHE A 200 16.26 -0.47 12.16
CA PHE A 200 15.61 -0.01 10.94
C PHE A 200 16.30 1.30 10.49
N ASP A 201 16.68 1.38 9.22
CA ASP A 201 17.30 2.54 8.59
C ASP A 201 16.72 2.67 7.18
N ASP A 202 15.93 3.72 6.94
CA ASP A 202 15.19 3.93 5.68
C ASP A 202 16.08 4.27 4.47
N SER A 203 17.40 4.38 4.69
CA SER A 203 18.38 4.43 3.59
C SER A 203 18.66 3.06 2.97
N ASN A 204 18.31 1.97 3.66
CA ASN A 204 18.40 0.61 3.13
C ASN A 204 17.18 0.28 2.25
N SER A 205 17.40 -0.56 1.24
CA SER A 205 16.28 -1.15 0.49
C SER A 205 15.61 -2.22 1.32
N PHE A 206 14.27 -2.17 1.39
CA PHE A 206 13.43 -3.22 1.96
C PHE A 206 12.64 -4.01 0.91
N LEU A 207 13.02 -3.86 -0.36
CA LEU A 207 12.52 -4.71 -1.44
C LEU A 207 13.14 -6.10 -1.36
N ASN A 208 12.34 -7.13 -1.62
CA ASN A 208 12.80 -8.49 -1.74
C ASN A 208 12.97 -8.83 -3.23
N THR A 209 14.20 -9.04 -3.68
CA THR A 209 14.47 -9.30 -5.11
C THR A 209 14.16 -10.74 -5.54
N PHE A 210 14.00 -11.65 -4.57
CA PHE A 210 13.70 -13.05 -4.82
C PHE A 210 12.19 -13.29 -4.86
N MET A 211 11.45 -12.76 -3.88
CA MET A 211 9.99 -12.77 -3.81
C MET A 211 9.49 -11.31 -3.73
N PRO A 212 9.34 -10.60 -4.86
CA PRO A 212 8.97 -9.17 -4.89
C PRO A 212 7.72 -8.82 -4.08
N ASP A 213 6.72 -9.69 -4.09
CA ASP A 213 5.48 -9.56 -3.33
C ASP A 213 5.67 -9.53 -1.80
N ALA A 214 6.85 -9.95 -1.30
CA ALA A 214 7.19 -9.94 0.11
C ALA A 214 8.01 -8.72 0.53
N GLY A 215 8.46 -7.91 -0.43
CA GLY A 215 9.21 -6.69 -0.14
C GLY A 215 8.31 -5.54 0.31
N ARG A 216 8.95 -4.48 0.80
CA ARG A 216 8.30 -3.20 1.04
C ARG A 216 9.13 -2.07 0.43
N ASN A 217 8.51 -1.33 -0.49
CA ASN A 217 9.03 -0.11 -1.04
C ASN A 217 8.78 1.02 -0.03
N ILE A 218 9.85 1.73 0.33
CA ILE A 218 9.79 2.85 1.27
C ILE A 218 10.66 3.99 0.76
N GLY A 219 10.33 5.22 1.15
CA GLY A 219 11.17 6.38 0.85
C GLY A 219 12.35 6.52 1.82
N ASN A 220 13.39 7.21 1.36
CA ASN A 220 14.55 7.57 2.18
C ASN A 220 14.39 8.98 2.73
N PHE A 221 14.09 9.07 4.03
CA PHE A 221 13.95 10.32 4.77
C PHE A 221 15.04 10.48 5.84
N GLY A 222 16.00 9.55 5.91
CA GLY A 222 17.05 9.49 6.92
C GLY A 222 16.56 8.95 8.27
N LEU A 223 15.34 8.43 8.35
CA LEU A 223 14.76 7.91 9.58
C LEU A 223 15.46 6.62 10.01
N LYS A 224 15.84 6.59 11.29
CA LYS A 224 16.39 5.42 11.96
C LYS A 224 15.60 5.10 13.21
N VAL A 225 15.30 3.82 13.40
CA VAL A 225 14.67 3.31 14.62
C VAL A 225 15.50 2.15 15.15
N ARG A 226 16.06 2.32 16.35
CA ARG A 226 16.93 1.33 16.98
C ARG A 226 16.28 0.73 18.21
N VAL A 227 16.18 -0.59 18.26
CA VAL A 227 15.90 -1.33 19.50
C VAL A 227 17.16 -1.29 20.37
N ASN A 228 17.07 -0.64 21.53
CA ASN A 228 18.21 -0.47 22.46
C ASN A 228 18.00 -1.18 23.81
N GLY A 229 16.86 -1.84 24.01
CA GLY A 229 16.59 -2.66 25.18
C GLY A 229 15.33 -3.49 25.03
N GLN A 230 15.22 -4.55 25.81
CA GLN A 230 14.01 -5.38 25.93
C GLN A 230 13.85 -5.86 27.37
N ALA A 231 12.61 -6.00 27.84
CA ALA A 231 12.32 -6.68 29.10
C ALA A 231 12.75 -8.15 29.03
N LYS A 232 13.11 -8.75 30.18
CA LYS A 232 13.54 -10.16 30.25
C LYS A 232 12.47 -11.12 29.71
N ASP A 233 11.20 -10.79 29.94
CA ASP A 233 10.05 -11.55 29.47
C ASP A 233 9.51 -11.06 28.11
N LYS A 234 10.25 -10.17 27.44
CA LYS A 234 9.93 -9.55 26.14
C LYS A 234 8.59 -8.80 26.11
N SER A 235 8.02 -8.45 27.26
CA SER A 235 6.75 -7.72 27.33
C SER A 235 6.85 -6.28 26.81
N VAL A 236 8.03 -5.67 26.91
CA VAL A 236 8.29 -4.27 26.56
C VAL A 236 9.62 -4.17 25.80
N GLY A 237 9.63 -3.38 24.73
CA GLY A 237 10.83 -2.96 24.02
C GLY A 237 11.16 -1.49 24.33
N SER A 238 12.45 -1.16 24.31
CA SER A 238 12.94 0.21 24.33
C SER A 238 13.50 0.54 22.95
N ILE A 239 13.06 1.67 22.39
CA ILE A 239 13.48 2.14 21.07
C ILE A 239 13.99 3.57 21.13
N VAL A 240 14.87 3.94 20.19
CA VAL A 240 15.29 5.31 19.93
C VAL A 240 15.03 5.63 18.46
N ILE A 241 14.36 6.75 18.22
CA ILE A 241 14.04 7.26 16.89
C ILE A 241 14.93 8.48 16.63
N TYR A 242 15.64 8.52 15.50
CA TYR A 242 16.56 9.60 15.16
C TYR A 242 16.75 9.74 13.65
N LYS A 243 17.38 10.83 13.22
CA LYS A 243 17.77 11.12 11.83
C LYS A 243 19.22 11.56 11.79
#